data_AF-A0A8B5WQQ4-F1
#
_entry.id   AF-A0A8B5WQQ4-F1
#
_cell.length_a   1.000
_cell.length_b   1.000
_cell.length_c   1.000
_cell.angle_alpha   90.00
_cell.angle_beta   90.00
_cell.angle_gamma   90.00
#
_symmetry.space_group_name_H-M   'P 1'
#
loop_
_entity.id
_entity.type
_entity.pdbx_description
1 polymer ?
#
loop_
_entity_poly.entity_id
_entity_poly.type
_entity_poly.pdbx_seq_one_letter_code
_entity_poly.pdbx_strand_id
1 'polypeptide(L)'
;MKHTAEENLTAARHRTKEREKELDALYALASLFARPVTDMGTVLRETARILRTSMQFAEFTGVQITTEDVSIVSDRSGETADSYTAEKTYSIEKLVAITVSYHATGPRTPSKIDPREKFLIDSTATLLADVLQRREMDQTLRESTKILQSQA
;
A
#
# COMPACT_ATOMS: atom_id res chain seq x y z
N MET A 1 23.18 -0.56 35.26
CA MET A 1 22.37 0.67 35.10
C MET A 1 22.66 1.43 33.80
N LYS A 2 23.92 1.77 33.44
CA LYS A 2 24.22 2.46 32.17
C LYS A 2 23.80 1.68 30.91
N HIS A 3 24.01 0.37 30.92
CA HIS A 3 23.68 -0.52 29.79
C HIS A 3 22.18 -0.48 29.41
N THR A 4 21.29 -0.46 30.40
CA THR A 4 19.83 -0.41 30.21
C THR A 4 19.36 0.93 29.65
N ALA A 5 20.04 2.03 29.99
CA ALA A 5 19.70 3.36 29.48
C ALA A 5 20.04 3.50 27.98
N GLU A 6 21.17 2.96 27.55
CA GLU A 6 21.61 2.98 26.16
C GLU A 6 20.75 2.08 25.26
N GLU A 7 20.35 0.91 25.75
CA GLU A 7 19.41 0.01 25.08
C GLU A 7 18.04 0.66 24.92
N ASN A 8 17.52 1.28 25.99
CA ASN A 8 16.24 2.00 25.95
C ASN A 8 16.26 3.18 24.97
N LEU A 9 17.35 3.95 24.93
CA LEU A 9 17.52 5.05 23.99
C LEU A 9 17.54 4.55 22.55
N THR A 10 18.24 3.44 22.28
CA THR A 10 18.32 2.83 20.97
C THR A 10 16.94 2.34 20.50
N ALA A 11 16.20 1.64 21.37
CA ALA A 11 14.85 1.18 21.08
C ALA A 11 13.86 2.33 20.87
N ALA A 12 14.02 3.44 21.60
CA ALA A 12 13.21 4.64 21.40
C ALA A 12 13.49 5.29 20.05
N ARG A 13 14.77 5.48 19.69
CA ARG A 13 15.18 6.02 18.38
C ARG A 13 14.68 5.19 17.22
N HIS A 14 14.80 3.87 17.31
CA HIS A 14 14.26 2.96 16.30
C HIS A 14 12.74 3.14 16.16
N ARG A 15 12.00 3.15 17.26
CA ARG A 15 10.54 3.36 17.23
C ARG A 15 10.17 4.69 16.59
N THR A 16 10.84 5.78 16.94
CA THR A 16 10.60 7.10 16.34
C THR A 16 10.84 7.08 14.83
N LYS A 17 11.95 6.48 14.38
CA LYS A 17 12.26 6.35 12.96
C LYS A 17 11.19 5.57 12.18
N GLU A 18 10.68 4.47 12.75
CA GLU A 18 9.60 3.72 12.11
C GLU A 18 8.27 4.50 12.09
N ARG A 19 8.02 5.39 13.08
CA ARG A 19 6.88 6.31 13.04
C ARG A 19 7.02 7.35 11.94
N GLU A 20 8.21 7.92 11.76
CA GLU A 20 8.49 8.89 10.69
C GLU A 20 8.26 8.26 9.31
N LYS A 21 8.73 7.03 9.09
CA LYS A 21 8.47 6.28 7.85
C LYS A 21 6.98 6.08 7.56
N GLU A 22 6.18 5.77 8.58
CA GLU A 22 4.72 5.65 8.43
C GLU A 22 4.08 6.98 8.04
N LEU A 23 4.47 8.08 8.69
CA LEU A 23 3.96 9.41 8.36
C LEU A 23 4.34 9.85 6.95
N ASP A 24 5.61 9.66 6.56
CA ASP A 24 6.08 9.96 5.21
C ASP A 24 5.32 9.15 4.16
N ALA A 25 5.02 7.88 4.44
CA ALA A 25 4.20 7.05 3.57
C ALA A 25 2.79 7.61 3.41
N LEU A 26 2.13 8.00 4.51
CA LEU A 26 0.80 8.60 4.47
C LEU A 26 0.78 9.92 3.69
N TYR A 27 1.79 10.78 3.85
CA TYR A 27 1.92 12.01 3.07
C TYR A 27 2.14 11.74 1.59
N ALA A 28 2.96 10.74 1.25
CA ALA A 28 3.21 10.35 -0.13
C ALA A 28 1.95 9.77 -0.78
N LEU A 29 1.21 8.91 -0.08
CA LEU A 29 -0.06 8.34 -0.54
C LEU A 29 -1.13 9.42 -0.74
N ALA A 30 -1.29 10.32 0.22
CA ALA A 30 -2.23 11.44 0.09
C ALA A 30 -1.89 12.31 -1.13
N SER A 31 -0.61 12.61 -1.33
CA SER A 31 -0.14 13.39 -2.48
C SER A 31 -0.31 12.67 -3.82
N LEU A 32 -0.18 11.33 -3.83
CA LEU A 32 -0.42 10.49 -5.01
C LEU A 32 -1.91 10.46 -5.36
N PHE A 33 -2.76 10.24 -4.36
CA PHE A 33 -4.20 10.02 -4.51
C PHE A 33 -5.01 11.31 -4.72
N ALA A 34 -4.44 12.47 -4.40
CA ALA A 34 -5.06 13.76 -4.69
C ALA A 34 -4.96 14.16 -6.18
N ARG A 35 -4.10 13.50 -6.96
CA ARG A 35 -3.89 13.84 -8.38
C ARG A 35 -4.98 13.23 -9.25
N PRO A 36 -5.37 13.89 -10.36
CA PRO A 36 -6.23 13.28 -11.37
C PRO A 36 -5.63 11.95 -11.86
N VAL A 37 -6.45 10.90 -11.83
CA VAL A 37 -5.98 9.54 -12.14
C VAL A 37 -6.02 9.32 -13.65
N THR A 38 -4.92 9.66 -14.33
CA THR A 38 -4.77 9.45 -15.78
C THR A 38 -4.29 8.04 -16.12
N ASP A 39 -3.45 7.44 -15.26
CA ASP A 39 -2.93 6.09 -15.42
C ASP A 39 -2.97 5.33 -14.08
N MET A 40 -3.91 4.39 -13.97
CA MET A 40 -4.04 3.55 -12.78
C MET A 40 -2.86 2.61 -12.57
N GLY A 41 -2.25 2.10 -13.64
CA GLY A 41 -1.09 1.22 -13.50
C GLY A 41 0.06 1.93 -12.78
N THR A 42 0.26 3.22 -13.07
CA THR A 42 1.25 4.06 -12.37
C THR A 42 0.85 4.32 -10.93
N VAL A 43 -0.42 4.63 -10.64
CA VAL A 43 -0.89 4.80 -9.25
C VAL A 43 -0.67 3.53 -8.42
N LEU A 44 -0.99 2.35 -8.97
CA LEU A 44 -0.80 1.07 -8.27
C LEU A 44 0.70 0.77 -8.05
N ARG A 45 1.55 0.98 -9.05
CA ARG A 45 3.01 0.79 -8.90
C ARG A 45 3.61 1.73 -7.85
N GLU A 46 3.23 3.01 -7.86
CA GLU A 46 3.71 3.97 -6.87
C GLU A 46 3.20 3.66 -5.47
N THR A 47 1.93 3.21 -5.34
CA THR A 47 1.37 2.73 -4.07
C THR A 47 2.17 1.56 -3.52
N ALA A 48 2.45 0.56 -4.36
CA ALA A 48 3.25 -0.61 -3.97
C ALA A 48 4.68 -0.20 -3.56
N ARG A 49 5.29 0.75 -4.29
CA ARG A 49 6.61 1.29 -3.98
C ARG A 49 6.63 1.98 -2.61
N ILE A 50 5.66 2.85 -2.34
CA ILE A 50 5.54 3.59 -1.08
C ILE A 50 5.40 2.62 0.09
N LEU A 51 4.44 1.68 -0.01
CA LEU A 51 4.23 0.65 1.02
C LEU A 51 5.51 -0.13 1.29
N ARG A 52 6.16 -0.65 0.24
CA ARG A 52 7.41 -1.41 0.38
C ARG A 52 8.49 -0.65 1.15
N THR A 53 8.71 0.62 0.82
CA THR A 53 9.74 1.45 1.48
C THR A 53 9.38 1.89 2.89
N SER A 54 8.08 1.86 3.23
CA SER A 54 7.58 2.23 4.56
C SER A 54 7.66 1.09 5.58
N MET A 55 7.71 -0.17 5.12
CA MET A 55 7.84 -1.33 6.01
C MET A 55 9.20 -1.32 6.73
N GLN A 56 9.22 -1.85 7.96
CA GLN A 56 10.40 -1.98 8.82
C GLN A 56 11.56 -2.67 8.08
N PHE A 57 11.22 -3.62 7.22
CA PHE A 57 12.16 -4.47 6.51
C PHE A 57 11.93 -4.38 4.99
N ALA A 58 12.09 -3.18 4.43
CA ALA A 58 11.83 -2.90 3.01
C ALA A 58 12.59 -3.83 2.05
N GLU A 59 13.80 -4.23 2.42
CA GLU A 59 14.67 -5.16 1.69
C GLU A 59 14.25 -6.63 1.81
N PHE A 60 13.21 -6.95 2.55
CA PHE A 60 12.60 -8.28 2.60
C PHE A 60 11.12 -8.23 2.21
N THR A 61 10.61 -7.05 1.83
CA THR A 61 9.19 -6.82 1.57
C THR A 61 8.83 -7.03 0.11
N GLY A 62 7.81 -7.85 -0.13
CA GLY A 62 7.01 -7.89 -1.35
C GLY A 62 5.66 -7.19 -1.12
N VAL A 63 5.15 -6.53 -2.16
CA VAL A 63 3.82 -5.93 -2.19
C VAL A 63 3.12 -6.36 -3.47
N GLN A 64 1.93 -6.93 -3.32
CA GLN A 64 1.03 -7.25 -4.42
C GLN A 64 -0.24 -6.42 -4.26
N ILE A 65 -0.67 -5.78 -5.34
CA ILE A 65 -1.94 -5.06 -5.39
C ILE A 65 -2.76 -5.64 -6.52
N THR A 66 -3.93 -6.17 -6.19
CA THR A 66 -4.85 -6.80 -7.13
C THR A 66 -6.13 -6.00 -7.18
N THR A 67 -6.56 -5.67 -8.39
CA THR A 67 -7.89 -5.16 -8.75
C THR A 67 -8.48 -6.08 -9.82
N GLU A 68 -9.73 -5.89 -10.20
CA GLU A 68 -10.35 -6.65 -11.29
C GLU A 68 -9.59 -6.50 -12.62
N ASP A 69 -9.15 -5.28 -12.95
CA ASP A 69 -8.53 -4.98 -14.25
C ASP A 69 -7.02 -5.19 -14.25
N VAL A 70 -6.36 -5.02 -13.10
CA VAL A 70 -4.90 -4.92 -13.00
C VAL A 70 -4.40 -5.63 -11.75
N SER A 71 -3.35 -6.44 -11.94
CA SER A 71 -2.53 -6.98 -10.86
C SER A 71 -1.10 -6.47 -10.99
N ILE A 72 -0.59 -5.88 -9.92
CA ILE A 72 0.80 -5.44 -9.80
C ILE A 72 1.46 -6.27 -8.72
N VAL A 73 2.61 -6.86 -9.05
CA VAL A 73 3.48 -7.54 -8.09
C VAL A 73 4.81 -6.80 -8.08
N SER A 74 5.24 -6.33 -6.92
CA SER A 74 6.61 -5.84 -6.76
C SER A 74 7.56 -7.04 -6.74
N ASP A 75 8.59 -7.04 -7.57
CA ASP A 75 9.55 -8.15 -7.66
C ASP A 75 10.17 -8.48 -6.29
N ARG A 76 9.78 -9.64 -5.75
CA ARG A 76 10.54 -10.41 -4.75
C ARG A 76 10.20 -11.89 -4.87
N SER A 77 11.24 -12.71 -4.81
CA SER A 77 11.16 -14.16 -4.83
C SER A 77 11.76 -14.73 -3.53
N GLY A 78 11.22 -15.86 -3.07
CA GLY A 78 11.63 -16.54 -1.84
C GLY A 78 10.44 -17.03 -1.02
N GLU A 79 10.72 -17.87 -0.03
CA GLU A 79 9.72 -18.38 0.91
C GLU A 79 9.11 -17.23 1.72
N THR A 80 7.79 -17.17 1.85
CA THR A 80 7.09 -16.14 2.63
C THR A 80 7.18 -16.48 4.11
N ALA A 81 7.80 -15.60 4.90
CA ALA A 81 7.91 -15.71 6.35
C ALA A 81 6.64 -15.24 7.08
N ASP A 82 6.07 -14.12 6.65
CA ASP A 82 4.78 -13.61 7.12
C ASP A 82 4.11 -12.82 5.99
N SER A 83 2.78 -12.72 6.03
CA SER A 83 2.02 -11.93 5.08
C SER A 83 0.74 -11.36 5.70
N TYR A 84 0.32 -10.22 5.18
CA TYR A 84 -0.92 -9.57 5.57
C TYR A 84 -1.63 -9.04 4.33
N THR A 85 -2.93 -9.34 4.23
CA THR A 85 -3.79 -8.89 3.14
C THR A 85 -4.90 -8.02 3.72
N ALA A 86 -5.04 -6.81 3.16
CA ALA A 86 -6.20 -5.96 3.36
C ALA A 86 -7.04 -5.90 2.09
N GLU A 87 -8.34 -6.12 2.23
CA GLU A 87 -9.30 -6.11 1.12
C GLU A 87 -10.36 -5.02 1.35
N LYS A 88 -10.71 -4.31 0.28
CA LYS A 88 -11.76 -3.27 0.30
C LYS A 88 -12.59 -3.32 -0.97
N THR A 89 -13.90 -3.25 -0.80
CA THR A 89 -14.85 -3.08 -1.91
C THR A 89 -14.87 -1.61 -2.33
N TYR A 90 -14.82 -1.33 -3.63
CA TYR A 90 -14.90 0.04 -4.17
C TYR A 90 -16.08 0.26 -5.14
N SER A 91 -16.72 -0.81 -5.61
CA SER A 91 -17.94 -0.77 -6.42
C SER A 91 -18.74 -2.04 -6.19
N ILE A 92 -19.91 -2.17 -6.82
CA ILE A 92 -20.70 -3.40 -6.75
C ILE A 92 -19.83 -4.55 -7.27
N GLU A 93 -19.53 -5.51 -6.40
CA GLU A 93 -18.73 -6.72 -6.68
C GLU A 93 -17.24 -6.49 -7.00
N LYS A 94 -16.75 -5.24 -7.00
CA LYS A 94 -15.33 -4.96 -7.26
C LYS A 94 -14.54 -4.73 -5.98
N LEU A 95 -13.43 -5.45 -5.84
CA LEU A 95 -12.52 -5.37 -4.71
C LEU A 95 -11.12 -4.94 -5.13
N VAL A 96 -10.44 -4.26 -4.20
CA VAL A 96 -9.00 -4.08 -4.22
C VAL A 96 -8.40 -4.86 -3.06
N ALA A 97 -7.37 -5.64 -3.35
CA ALA A 97 -6.61 -6.39 -2.36
C ALA A 97 -5.16 -5.92 -2.36
N ILE A 98 -4.64 -5.55 -1.19
CA ILE A 98 -3.23 -5.25 -0.97
C ILE A 98 -2.65 -6.33 -0.08
N THR A 99 -1.72 -7.12 -0.61
CA THR A 99 -0.96 -8.11 0.13
C THR A 99 0.47 -7.61 0.32
N VAL A 100 0.92 -7.55 1.57
CA VAL A 100 2.32 -7.30 1.93
C VAL A 100 2.90 -8.56 2.53
N SER A 101 4.09 -8.96 2.06
CA SER A 101 4.77 -10.17 2.49
C SER A 101 6.22 -9.88 2.89
N TYR A 102 6.69 -10.50 3.97
CA TYR A 102 8.11 -10.60 4.28
C TYR A 102 8.64 -11.94 3.78
N HIS A 103 9.77 -11.91 3.07
CA HIS A 103 10.38 -13.11 2.49
C HIS A 103 11.63 -13.55 3.26
N ALA A 104 11.71 -14.84 3.54
CA ALA A 104 12.86 -15.49 4.15
C ALA A 104 14.02 -15.59 3.16
N THR A 105 15.11 -14.90 3.49
CA THR A 105 16.35 -14.90 2.70
C THR A 105 17.58 -15.20 3.55
N GLY A 106 17.41 -15.52 4.85
CA GLY A 106 18.51 -15.93 5.74
C GLY A 106 18.21 -15.79 7.25
N PRO A 107 19.25 -15.88 8.13
CA PRO A 107 19.09 -15.90 9.59
C PRO A 107 18.55 -14.60 10.22
N ARG A 108 18.52 -13.51 9.45
CA ARG A 108 18.02 -12.18 9.87
C ARG A 108 16.62 -11.87 9.34
N THR A 109 15.90 -12.88 8.89
CA THR A 109 14.56 -12.72 8.32
C THR A 109 13.60 -12.14 9.37
N PRO A 110 12.78 -11.13 9.00
CA PRO A 110 11.70 -10.64 9.85
C PRO A 110 10.72 -11.76 10.19
N SER A 111 10.36 -11.93 11.45
CA SER A 111 9.44 -13.00 11.83
C SER A 111 7.98 -12.64 11.66
N LYS A 112 7.61 -11.35 11.78
CA LYS A 112 6.21 -10.88 11.71
C LYS A 112 6.09 -9.43 11.24
N ILE A 113 5.01 -9.13 10.53
CA ILE A 113 4.55 -7.78 10.21
C ILE A 113 3.98 -7.14 11.49
N ASP A 114 4.49 -5.97 11.86
CA ASP A 114 4.09 -5.26 13.07
C ASP A 114 2.62 -4.79 12.97
N PRO A 115 1.85 -4.77 14.08
CA PRO A 115 0.47 -4.28 14.06
C PRO A 115 0.29 -2.90 13.43
N ARG A 116 1.26 -2.00 13.55
CA ARG A 116 1.19 -0.67 12.95
C ARG A 116 1.39 -0.68 11.44
N GLU A 117 2.21 -1.60 10.94
CA GLU A 117 2.32 -1.83 9.50
C GLU A 117 1.00 -2.34 8.92
N LYS A 118 0.29 -3.21 9.65
CA LYS A 118 -1.06 -3.66 9.26
C LYS A 118 -2.04 -2.50 9.17
N PHE A 119 -2.01 -1.58 10.14
CA PHE A 119 -2.83 -0.36 10.08
C PHE A 119 -2.50 0.52 8.87
N LEU A 120 -1.22 0.64 8.49
CA LEU A 120 -0.83 1.36 7.29
C LEU A 120 -1.36 0.67 6.03
N ILE A 121 -1.29 -0.66 5.96
CA ILE A 121 -1.81 -1.45 4.83
C ILE A 121 -3.34 -1.28 4.71
N ASP A 122 -4.07 -1.39 5.83
CA ASP A 122 -5.53 -1.18 5.88
C ASP A 122 -5.94 0.22 5.45
N SER A 123 -5.21 1.23 5.94
CA SER A 123 -5.46 2.64 5.58
C SER A 123 -5.20 2.86 4.09
N THR A 124 -4.14 2.26 3.57
CA THR A 124 -3.80 2.36 2.14
C THR A 124 -4.87 1.67 1.27
N ALA A 125 -5.35 0.49 1.67
CA ALA A 125 -6.42 -0.20 0.95
C ALA A 125 -7.71 0.61 0.92
N THR A 126 -8.06 1.24 2.05
CA THR A 126 -9.23 2.14 2.15
C THR A 126 -9.09 3.33 1.21
N LEU A 127 -7.96 4.05 1.28
CA LEU A 127 -7.73 5.22 0.44
C LEU A 127 -7.67 4.87 -1.06
N LEU A 128 -7.09 3.72 -1.41
CA LEU A 128 -7.02 3.26 -2.79
C LEU A 128 -8.41 2.86 -3.32
N ALA A 129 -9.26 2.26 -2.49
CA ALA A 129 -10.65 1.97 -2.84
C ALA A 129 -11.41 3.26 -3.22
N ASP A 130 -11.26 4.33 -2.42
CA ASP A 130 -11.88 5.62 -2.74
C ASP A 130 -11.39 6.20 -4.07
N VAL A 131 -10.09 6.04 -4.38
CA VAL A 131 -9.49 6.47 -5.65
C VAL A 131 -10.07 5.68 -6.83
N LEU A 132 -10.21 4.36 -6.69
CA LEU A 132 -10.79 3.48 -7.70
C LEU A 132 -12.25 3.82 -7.97
N GLN A 133 -13.04 4.00 -6.90
CA GLN A 133 -14.45 4.38 -6.99
C GLN A 133 -14.63 5.71 -7.75
N ARG A 134 -13.85 6.75 -7.39
CA ARG A 134 -13.90 8.05 -8.08
C ARG A 134 -13.60 7.92 -9.57
N ARG A 135 -12.58 7.13 -9.92
CA ARG A 135 -12.23 6.90 -11.34
C ARG A 135 -13.36 6.24 -12.11
N GLU A 136 -14.01 5.24 -11.53
CA GLU A 136 -15.13 4.53 -12.16
C GLU A 136 -16.35 5.44 -12.37
N MET A 137 -16.67 6.27 -11.37
CA MET A 137 -17.71 7.30 -11.50
C MET A 137 -17.40 8.28 -12.64
N ASP A 138 -16.17 8.79 -12.69
CA ASP A 138 -15.72 9.71 -13.76
C ASP A 138 -15.79 9.06 -15.15
N GLN A 139 -15.43 7.79 -15.27
CA GLN A 139 -15.49 7.05 -16.53
C GLN A 139 -16.95 6.86 -16.98
N THR A 140 -17.82 6.43 -16.08
CA THR A 140 -19.25 6.24 -16.35
C THR A 140 -19.92 7.55 -16.80
N LEU A 141 -19.58 8.67 -16.15
CA LEU A 141 -20.08 9.99 -16.53
C LEU A 141 -19.62 10.41 -17.93
N ARG A 142 -18.35 10.17 -18.26
CA ARG A 142 -17.79 10.49 -19.59
C ARG A 142 -18.45 9.67 -20.70
N GLU A 143 -18.67 8.37 -20.46
CA GLU A 143 -19.33 7.48 -21.40
C GLU A 143 -20.79 7.89 -21.63
N SER A 144 -21.52 8.17 -20.56
CA SER A 144 -22.92 8.63 -20.63
C SER A 144 -23.06 9.96 -21.39
N THR A 145 -22.15 10.91 -21.15
CA THR A 145 -22.15 12.22 -21.84
C THR A 145 -21.90 12.05 -23.35
N LYS A 146 -20.99 11.16 -23.74
CA LYS A 146 -20.72 10.87 -25.17
C LYS A 146 -21.95 10.28 -25.87
N ILE A 147 -22.66 9.36 -25.21
CA ILE A 147 -23.87 8.75 -25.76
C ILE A 147 -24.94 9.83 -26.02
N LEU A 148 -25.19 10.70 -25.03
CA LEU A 148 -26.16 11.78 -25.17
C LEU A 148 -25.80 12.76 -26.30
N GLN A 149 -24.52 13.11 -26.45
CA GLN A 149 -24.05 13.98 -27.53
C GLN A 149 -24.13 13.33 -28.91
N SER A 150 -24.05 12.00 -29.00
CA SER A 150 -24.17 11.27 -30.27
C SER A 150 -25.63 11.09 -30.74
N GLN A 151 -26.61 11.36 -29.87
CA GLN A 151 -28.04 11.23 -30.14
C GLN A 151 -28.74 12.58 -30.37
N ALA A 152 -28.03 13.70 -30.22
CA ALA A 152 -28.49 15.07 -30.46
C ALA A 152 -27.98 15.60 -31.80
#